data_AF-A0A9P5P6C8-F1
#
_entry.id   AF-A0A9P5P6C8-F1
#
_cell.length_a   1.000
_cell.length_b   1.000
_cell.length_c   1.000
_cell.angle_alpha   90.00
_cell.angle_beta   90.00
_cell.angle_gamma   90.00
#
_symmetry.space_group_name_H-M   'P 1'
#
loop_
_entity.id
_entity.type
_entity.pdbx_description
1 polymer ?
#
loop_
_entity_poly.entity_id
_entity_poly.type
_entity_poly.pdbx_seq_one_letter_code
_entity_poly.pdbx_strand_id
1 'polypeptide(L)' 'MNRDPNLYSEPNKFMPERFLDPPAGPFTSINNIYAYGFGRRICTGRYMADNTVWLTIVSVLATLDLRKAKDDEG' A
#
# COMPACT_ATOMS: atom_id res chain seq x y z
N MET A 1 1.53 -8.38 13.31
CA MET A 1 0.42 -8.35 12.34
C MET A 1 0.90 -7.94 10.94
N ASN A 2 1.19 -6.66 10.65
CA ASN A 2 1.59 -6.23 9.28
C ASN A 2 2.91 -6.84 8.76
N ARG A 3 3.77 -7.35 9.63
CA ARG A 3 5.01 -8.07 9.29
C ARG A 3 5.08 -9.46 9.94
N ASP A 4 3.92 -10.05 10.24
CA ASP A 4 3.87 -11.38 10.84
C ASP A 4 4.35 -12.44 9.83
N PRO A 5 5.44 -13.17 10.12
CA PRO A 5 5.98 -14.18 9.19
C PRO A 5 5.05 -15.38 9.01
N ASN A 6 4.09 -15.60 9.92
CA ASN A 6 3.08 -16.66 9.76
C ASN A 6 1.97 -16.27 8.79
N LEU A 7 1.78 -14.98 8.52
CA LEU A 7 0.77 -14.45 7.60
C LEU A 7 1.37 -14.01 6.26
N TYR A 8 2.61 -13.52 6.27
CA TYR A 8 3.29 -12.99 5.09
C TYR A 8 4.66 -13.66 4.91
N SER A 9 4.86 -14.34 3.78
CA SER A 9 6.19 -14.75 3.33
C SER A 9 7.10 -13.52 3.18
N GLU A 10 8.38 -13.60 3.56
CA GLU A 10 9.33 -12.47 3.44
C GLU A 10 8.78 -11.11 3.92
N PRO A 11 8.31 -10.98 5.18
CA PRO A 11 7.48 -9.85 5.62
C PRO A 11 8.19 -8.48 5.65
N ASN A 12 9.51 -8.46 5.53
CA ASN A 12 10.32 -7.23 5.48
C ASN A 12 10.61 -6.77 4.05
N LYS A 13 10.28 -7.57 3.03
CA LYS A 13 10.52 -7.24 1.63
C LYS A 13 9.33 -6.47 1.07
N PHE A 14 9.62 -5.40 0.33
CA PHE A 14 8.62 -4.70 -0.45
C PHE A 14 8.23 -5.56 -1.66
N MET A 15 7.04 -6.16 -1.61
CA MET A 15 6.53 -7.09 -2.62
C MET A 15 5.04 -6.81 -2.86
N PRO A 16 4.69 -5.79 -3.67
CA PRO A 16 3.30 -5.41 -3.94
C PRO A 16 2.46 -6.53 -4.56
N GLU A 17 3.10 -7.43 -5.30
CA GLU A 17 2.46 -8.51 -6.07
C GLU A 17 1.67 -9.47 -5.17
N ARG A 18 2.03 -9.58 -3.88
CA ARG A 18 1.32 -10.41 -2.89
C ARG A 18 -0.13 -9.98 -2.66
N PHE A 19 -0.53 -8.82 -3.18
CA PHE A 19 -1.85 -8.26 -3.04
C PHE A 19 -2.64 -8.23 -4.36
N LEU A 20 -2.11 -8.78 -5.45
CA LEU A 20 -2.72 -8.71 -6.78
C LEU A 20 -3.74 -9.82 -7.11
N ASP A 21 -3.68 -11.00 -6.47
CA ASP A 21 -4.52 -12.16 -6.83
C ASP A 21 -5.96 -12.10 -6.27
N PRO A 22 -7.01 -12.06 -7.12
CA PRO A 22 -8.42 -12.23 -6.71
C PRO A 22 -8.84 -13.71 -6.73
N PRO A 23 -9.81 -14.16 -5.90
CA PRO A 23 -10.64 -13.41 -4.96
C PRO A 23 -10.05 -13.36 -3.53
N ALA A 24 -8.79 -13.76 -3.35
CA ALA A 24 -8.19 -14.12 -2.06
C ALA A 24 -7.19 -13.09 -1.49
N GLY A 25 -6.97 -11.95 -2.17
CA GLY A 25 -6.12 -10.89 -1.63
C GLY A 25 -6.68 -10.31 -0.31
N PRO A 26 -5.83 -9.94 0.68
CA PRO A 26 -6.28 -9.49 2.00
C PRO A 26 -7.06 -8.17 1.99
N PHE A 27 -7.10 -7.45 0.86
CA PHE A 27 -7.71 -6.13 0.73
C PHE A 27 -9.00 -6.12 -0.11
N THR A 28 -9.87 -7.12 0.07
CA THR A 28 -11.25 -7.09 -0.47
C THR A 28 -12.11 -5.96 0.11
N SER A 29 -11.66 -5.34 1.22
CA SER A 29 -12.29 -4.19 1.84
C SER A 29 -11.24 -3.25 2.43
N ILE A 30 -11.48 -1.94 2.36
CA ILE A 30 -10.68 -0.91 3.04
C ILE A 30 -10.60 -1.14 4.55
N ASN A 31 -11.57 -1.84 5.15
CA ASN A 31 -11.57 -2.17 6.57
C ASN A 31 -10.57 -3.29 6.93
N ASN A 32 -10.03 -4.01 5.94
CA ASN A 32 -9.01 -5.04 6.14
C ASN A 32 -7.58 -4.46 6.11
N ILE A 33 -7.43 -3.17 5.81
CA ILE A 33 -6.14 -2.47 5.82
C ILE A 33 -5.83 -2.07 7.26
N TYR A 34 -5.05 -2.90 7.95
CA TYR A 34 -4.66 -2.67 9.34
C TYR A 34 -3.89 -1.37 9.60
N ALA A 35 -3.31 -0.74 8.56
CA ALA A 35 -2.70 0.59 8.67
C ALA A 35 -3.69 1.67 9.13
N TYR A 36 -5.00 1.48 8.90
CA TYR A 36 -6.05 2.37 9.39
C TYR A 36 -6.61 1.99 10.76
N GLY A 37 -6.12 0.91 11.39
CA GLY A 37 -6.66 0.38 12.64
C GLY A 37 -7.92 -0.46 12.43
N PHE A 38 -8.65 -0.73 13.52
CA PHE A 38 -9.82 -1.62 13.52
C PHE A 38 -10.85 -1.24 14.60
N GLY A 39 -12.07 -1.76 14.47
CA GLY A 39 -13.15 -1.60 15.45
C GLY A 39 -13.68 -0.17 15.57
N ARG A 40 -14.25 0.17 16.74
CA ARG A 40 -14.93 1.46 17.01
C ARG A 40 -14.04 2.71 16.88
N ARG A 41 -12.72 2.53 16.80
CA ARG A 41 -11.72 3.62 16.71
C ARG A 41 -10.90 3.53 15.43
N ILE A 42 -11.38 2.80 14.42
CA ILE A 42 -10.77 2.78 13.09
C ILE A 42 -10.68 4.22 12.54
N CYS A 43 -9.62 4.51 11.78
CA CYS A 43 -9.38 5.82 11.19
C CYS A 43 -10.61 6.27 10.39
N THR A 44 -11.19 7.40 10.79
CA THR A 44 -12.35 8.01 10.12
C THR A 44 -11.97 8.56 8.76
N GLY A 45 -10.73 8.99 8.58
CA GLY A 45 -10.20 9.51 7.32
C GLY A 45 -9.76 8.45 6.30
N ARG A 46 -9.90 7.14 6.59
CA ARG A 46 -9.36 6.06 5.74
C ARG A 46 -9.81 6.13 4.27
N TYR A 47 -11.09 6.43 4.03
CA TYR A 47 -11.63 6.54 2.68
C TYR A 47 -11.01 7.70 1.89
N MET A 48 -10.84 8.85 2.55
CA MET A 48 -10.18 10.00 1.94
C MET A 48 -8.71 9.69 1.67
N ALA A 49 -8.00 9.14 2.66
CA ALA A 49 -6.59 8.80 2.54
C ALA A 49 -6.33 7.80 1.40
N ASP A 50 -7.14 6.73 1.31
CA ASP A 50 -7.01 5.70 0.29
C ASP A 50 -7.20 6.27 -1.13
N ASN A 51 -8.28 7.04 -1.33
CA ASN A 51 -8.54 7.72 -2.60
C ASN A 51 -7.43 8.73 -2.95
N THR A 52 -6.97 9.52 -1.98
CA THR A 52 -5.90 10.50 -2.20
C THR A 52 -4.59 9.82 -2.57
N VAL A 53 -4.21 8.73 -1.90
CA VAL A 53 -2.99 7.96 -2.24
C VAL A 53 -3.12 7.36 -3.63
N TRP A 54 -4.25 6.74 -3.96
CA TRP A 54 -4.49 6.18 -5.30
C TRP A 54 -4.36 7.24 -6.39
N LEU A 55 -5.05 8.37 -6.24
CA LEU A 55 -4.98 9.48 -7.19
C LEU A 55 -3.56 10.03 -7.32
N THR A 56 -2.85 10.19 -6.20
CA THR A 56 -1.46 10.68 -6.21
C THR A 56 -0.55 9.74 -7.00
N ILE A 57 -0.64 8.42 -6.76
CA ILE A 57 0.16 7.43 -7.47
C ILE A 57 -0.13 7.49 -8.97
N VAL A 58 -1.41 7.46 -9.38
CA VAL A 58 -1.78 7.49 -10.80
C VAL A 58 -1.36 8.80 -11.46
N SER A 59 -1.57 9.94 -10.81
CA SER A 59 -1.15 11.24 -11.35
C SER A 59 0.36 11.33 -11.52
N VAL A 60 1.14 10.88 -10.53
CA VAL A 60 2.61 10.85 -10.61
C VAL A 60 3.05 9.95 -11.77
N LEU A 61 2.54 8.71 -11.85
CA LEU A 61 2.93 7.77 -12.90
C LEU A 61 2.50 8.23 -14.30
N ALA A 62 1.40 8.98 -14.42
CA ALA A 62 0.91 9.47 -15.70
C ALA A 62 1.66 10.71 -16.20
N THR A 63 2.27 11.50 -15.31
CA THR A 63 2.82 12.82 -15.65
C THR A 63 4.32 12.95 -15.44
N LEU A 64 4.94 12.04 -14.69
CA LEU A 64 6.35 12.09 -14.30
C LEU A 64 7.07 10.78 -14.61
N ASP A 65 8.38 10.85 -14.77
CA ASP A 65 9.27 9.70 -14.84
C ASP A 65 10.07 9.59 -13.53
N LEU A 66 9.85 8.50 -12.78
CA LEU A 66 10.48 8.27 -11.49
C LEU A 66 11.81 7.52 -11.68
N ARG A 67 12.91 8.21 -11.36
CA ARG A 67 14.27 7.66 -11.40
C ARG A 67 14.98 7.88 -10.07
N LYS A 68 16.02 7.09 -9.81
CA LYS A 68 16.92 7.36 -8.69
C LYS A 68 17.58 8.72 -8.89
N ALA A 69 17.87 9.40 -7.78
CA ALA A 69 18.76 10.54 -7.82
C ALA A 69 20.10 10.09 -8.41
N LYS A 70 20.68 10.96 -9.25
CA LYS A 70 22.05 10.81 -9.73
C LYS A 70 23.00 11.09 -8.58
N ASP A 71 24.08 10.33 -8.50
CA ASP A 71 25.18 10.67 -7.60
C ASP A 71 26.08 11.72 -8.28
N ASP A 72 27.20 12.06 -7.65
CA ASP A 72 28.14 13.05 -8.19
C ASP A 72 28.79 12.62 -9.52
N GLU A 73 28.70 11.33 -9.89
CA GLU A 73 29.20 10.77 -11.14
C GLU A 73 28.09 10.59 -12.21
N GLY A 74 26.83 10.88 -11.87
CA GLY A 74 25.70 10.99 -12.79
C GLY A 74 24.71 9.83 -12.73
#